data_AF-D8MBN6-F1
#
_entry.id   AF-D8MBN6-F1
#
_cell.length_a   1.000
_cell.length_b   1.000
_cell.length_c   1.000
_cell.angle_alpha   90.00
_cell.angle_beta   90.00
_cell.angle_gamma   90.00
#
_symmetry.space_group_name_H-M   'P 1'
#
loop_
_entity.id
_entity.type
_entity.pdbx_description
1 polymer ?
#
loop_
_entity_poly.entity_id
_entity_poly.type
_entity_poly.pdbx_seq_one_letter_code
_entity_poly.pdbx_strand_id
1 'polypeptide(L)'
;MALPEPTLPPPSIRCTCTKTHCLKLYCECLKAGRTCTDLCACVDCLNRAKFPERKKALKHIKKTNPKAFLRVSNLKGHEDSRCCACQKSLCNKKYCSCYQSGRYCTPKCKCVDCKNRSSDIFV
;
A
#
# COMPACT_ATOMS: atom_id res chain seq x y z
N MET A 1 3.31 -8.62 33.91
CA MET A 1 2.18 -9.21 33.17
C MET A 1 1.95 -8.32 31.94
N ALA A 2 2.41 -8.76 30.77
CA ALA A 2 2.24 -7.99 29.54
C ALA A 2 0.81 -8.20 29.02
N LEU A 3 0.06 -7.12 28.86
CA LEU A 3 -1.26 -7.14 28.24
C LEU A 3 -1.12 -7.57 26.77
N PRO A 4 -1.98 -8.46 26.24
CA PRO A 4 -1.93 -8.83 24.83
C PRO A 4 -2.23 -7.61 23.96
N GLU A 5 -1.37 -7.33 22.99
CA GLU A 5 -1.58 -6.26 22.01
C GLU A 5 -2.95 -6.42 21.34
N PRO A 6 -3.74 -5.33 21.16
CA PRO A 6 -5.00 -5.40 20.45
C PRO A 6 -4.71 -5.75 18.99
N THR A 7 -4.97 -7.00 18.60
CA THR A 7 -5.04 -7.38 17.19
C THR A 7 -6.28 -6.72 16.59
N LEU A 8 -6.13 -5.45 16.19
CA LEU A 8 -7.15 -4.76 15.41
C LEU A 8 -7.57 -5.69 14.28
N PRO A 9 -8.89 -5.98 14.13
CA PRO A 9 -9.36 -6.81 13.04
C PRO A 9 -8.81 -6.21 11.74
N PRO A 10 -8.30 -7.05 10.81
CA PRO A 10 -7.68 -6.54 9.59
C PRO A 10 -8.66 -5.57 8.93
N PRO A 11 -8.21 -4.35 8.57
CA PRO A 11 -9.09 -3.31 8.06
C PRO A 11 -9.98 -3.90 6.96
N SER A 12 -11.28 -3.61 7.01
CA SER A 12 -12.26 -4.09 6.05
C SER A 12 -11.95 -3.50 4.67
N ILE A 13 -11.08 -4.15 3.91
CA ILE A 13 -10.62 -3.71 2.59
C ILE A 13 -11.79 -3.82 1.61
N ARG A 14 -12.17 -2.69 1.03
CA ARG A 14 -13.12 -2.55 -0.07
C ARG A 14 -12.54 -1.61 -1.12
N CYS A 15 -12.89 -1.80 -2.39
CA CYS A 15 -12.43 -0.96 -3.48
C CYS A 15 -13.59 -0.36 -4.28
N THR A 16 -13.30 0.72 -5.00
CA THR A 16 -14.21 1.47 -5.87
C THR A 16 -13.64 1.59 -7.30
N CYS A 17 -12.86 0.59 -7.72
CA CYS A 17 -12.15 0.64 -8.99
C CYS A 17 -13.11 0.68 -10.18
N THR A 18 -12.86 1.58 -11.14
CA THR A 18 -13.68 1.72 -12.35
C THR A 18 -12.96 1.33 -13.64
N LYS A 19 -11.61 1.40 -13.68
CA LYS A 19 -10.82 1.23 -14.92
C LYS A 19 -9.86 0.05 -14.94
N THR A 20 -9.73 -0.66 -13.82
CA THR A 20 -8.66 -1.66 -13.64
C THR A 20 -9.15 -3.09 -13.71
N HIS A 21 -10.47 -3.30 -13.79
CA HIS A 21 -11.12 -4.61 -13.58
C HIS A 21 -10.66 -5.30 -12.28
N CYS A 22 -10.10 -4.53 -11.35
CA CYS A 22 -9.41 -5.00 -10.15
C CYS A 22 -8.20 -5.95 -10.42
N LEU A 23 -7.60 -5.90 -11.61
CA LEU A 23 -6.45 -6.72 -12.02
C LEU A 23 -5.11 -5.97 -12.00
N LYS A 24 -5.08 -4.74 -11.47
CA LYS A 24 -3.88 -3.92 -11.29
C LYS A 24 -3.69 -3.56 -9.81
N LEU A 25 -2.45 -3.30 -9.39
CA LEU A 25 -2.09 -2.96 -8.00
C LEU A 25 -2.68 -1.62 -7.48
N TYR A 26 -3.36 -0.85 -8.33
CA TYR A 26 -4.21 0.27 -7.92
C TYR A 26 -5.46 -0.19 -7.14
N CYS A 27 -5.85 -1.47 -7.27
CA CYS A 27 -6.90 -2.07 -6.49
C CYS A 27 -6.36 -2.52 -5.13
N GLU A 28 -6.88 -1.93 -4.05
CA GLU A 28 -6.48 -2.28 -2.68
C GLU A 28 -6.70 -3.76 -2.35
N CYS A 29 -7.77 -4.38 -2.87
CA CYS A 29 -8.02 -5.81 -2.72
C CYS A 29 -6.91 -6.64 -3.35
N LEU A 30 -6.55 -6.36 -4.60
CA LEU A 30 -5.52 -7.09 -5.33
C LEU A 30 -4.13 -6.85 -4.72
N LYS A 31 -3.82 -5.60 -4.34
CA LYS A 31 -2.57 -5.23 -3.68
C LYS A 31 -2.38 -5.98 -2.36
N ALA A 32 -3.46 -6.21 -1.63
CA ALA A 32 -3.47 -7.05 -0.42
C ALA A 32 -3.44 -8.57 -0.72
N GLY A 33 -3.40 -8.97 -2.00
CA GLY A 33 -3.48 -10.37 -2.43
C GLY A 33 -4.87 -10.98 -2.28
N ARG A 34 -5.91 -10.21 -1.93
CA ARG A 34 -7.28 -10.69 -1.66
C ARG A 34 -8.16 -10.60 -2.90
N THR A 35 -9.22 -11.41 -2.94
CA THR A 35 -10.31 -11.27 -3.92
C THR A 35 -11.23 -10.13 -3.51
N CYS A 36 -11.81 -9.45 -4.48
CA CYS A 36 -12.94 -8.57 -4.20
C CYS A 36 -14.13 -9.41 -3.73
N THR A 37 -14.88 -8.87 -2.79
CA THR A 37 -16.16 -9.40 -2.29
C THR A 37 -17.29 -8.48 -2.71
N ASP A 38 -18.53 -8.85 -2.38
CA ASP A 38 -19.70 -8.03 -2.68
C ASP A 38 -19.77 -6.73 -1.84
N LEU A 39 -18.84 -6.55 -0.89
CA LEU A 39 -18.63 -5.27 -0.18
C LEU A 39 -17.87 -4.23 -1.03
N CYS A 40 -17.36 -4.60 -2.20
CA CYS A 40 -16.65 -3.71 -3.11
C CYS A 40 -17.63 -3.04 -4.09
N ALA A 41 -17.48 -1.72 -4.30
CA ALA A 41 -18.25 -0.94 -5.27
C ALA A 41 -17.46 -0.72 -6.58
N CYS A 42 -16.70 -1.72 -7.01
CA CYS A 42 -15.92 -1.70 -8.24
C CYS A 42 -16.75 -2.14 -9.46
N VAL A 43 -16.48 -1.55 -10.62
CA VAL A 43 -17.15 -1.84 -11.90
C VAL A 43 -16.36 -2.91 -12.67
N ASP A 44 -17.06 -3.80 -13.36
CA ASP A 44 -16.52 -4.89 -14.19
C ASP A 44 -15.41 -5.69 -13.50
N CYS A 45 -15.68 -6.13 -12.27
CA CYS A 45 -14.67 -6.76 -11.43
C CYS A 45 -14.30 -8.17 -11.89
N LEU A 46 -13.04 -8.35 -12.31
CA LEU A 46 -12.45 -9.65 -12.61
C LEU A 46 -11.58 -10.20 -11.47
N ASN A 47 -11.49 -9.48 -10.35
CA ASN A 47 -10.74 -9.91 -9.17
C ASN A 47 -11.53 -10.83 -8.22
N ARG A 48 -12.32 -11.75 -8.76
CA ARG A 48 -13.04 -12.78 -7.97
C ARG A 48 -12.38 -14.14 -8.18
N ALA A 49 -12.55 -15.07 -7.24
CA ALA A 49 -11.92 -16.41 -7.33
C ALA A 49 -12.34 -17.20 -8.58
N LYS A 50 -13.57 -16.94 -9.08
CA LYS A 50 -14.13 -17.59 -10.27
C LYS A 50 -13.45 -17.22 -11.59
N PHE A 51 -12.78 -16.06 -11.66
CA PHE A 51 -12.26 -15.54 -12.91
C PHE A 51 -10.79 -15.95 -13.12
N PRO A 52 -10.45 -16.66 -14.21
CA PRO A 52 -9.08 -17.09 -14.50
C PRO A 52 -8.11 -15.93 -14.75
N GLU A 53 -8.62 -14.75 -15.16
CA GLU A 53 -7.87 -13.53 -15.40
C GLU A 53 -7.10 -13.09 -14.15
N ARG A 54 -7.67 -13.30 -12.95
CA ARG A 54 -6.98 -13.04 -11.68
C ARG A 54 -5.66 -13.82 -11.60
N LYS A 55 -5.65 -15.11 -11.94
CA LYS A 55 -4.43 -15.93 -11.91
C LYS A 55 -3.39 -15.40 -12.90
N LYS A 56 -3.81 -14.99 -14.10
CA LYS A 56 -2.93 -14.38 -15.11
C LYS A 56 -2.33 -13.06 -14.60
N ALA A 57 -3.15 -12.19 -14.00
CA ALA A 57 -2.71 -10.93 -13.43
C ALA A 57 -1.71 -11.12 -12.28
N LEU A 58 -1.98 -12.04 -11.35
CA LEU A 58 -1.06 -12.35 -10.24
C LEU A 58 0.29 -12.87 -10.74
N LYS A 59 0.29 -13.76 -11.74
CA LYS A 59 1.53 -14.27 -12.37
C LYS A 59 2.32 -13.13 -13.02
N HIS A 60 1.65 -12.26 -13.77
CA HIS A 60 2.29 -11.11 -14.40
C HIS A 60 2.89 -10.15 -13.36
N ILE A 61 2.13 -9.79 -12.32
CA ILE A 61 2.60 -8.91 -11.24
C ILE A 61 3.80 -9.52 -10.52
N LYS A 62 3.77 -10.82 -10.20
CA LYS A 62 4.90 -11.49 -9.55
C LYS A 62 6.16 -11.49 -10.43
N LYS A 63 5.99 -11.55 -11.76
CA LYS A 63 7.11 -11.47 -12.72
C LYS A 63 7.69 -10.07 -12.82
N THR A 64 6.85 -9.03 -12.89
CA THR A 64 7.28 -7.65 -13.09
C THR A 64 7.67 -6.93 -11.79
N ASN A 65 7.06 -7.33 -10.68
CA ASN A 65 7.32 -6.82 -9.35
C ASN A 65 7.40 -8.00 -8.36
N PRO A 66 8.56 -8.66 -8.23
CA PRO A 66 8.74 -9.84 -7.38
C PRO A 66 8.48 -9.56 -5.89
N LYS A 67 8.49 -8.27 -5.48
CA LYS A 67 8.22 -7.84 -4.10
C LYS A 67 6.77 -7.41 -3.86
N ALA A 68 5.90 -7.43 -4.87
CA ALA A 68 4.53 -6.90 -4.78
C ALA A 68 3.66 -7.51 -3.68
N PHE A 69 3.89 -8.78 -3.35
CA PHE A 69 3.09 -9.54 -2.36
C PHE A 69 3.90 -9.92 -1.11
N LEU A 70 5.15 -9.47 -1.00
CA LEU A 70 5.96 -9.76 0.18
C LEU A 70 5.49 -8.92 1.35
N ARG A 71 5.26 -9.57 2.49
CA ARG A 71 4.99 -8.87 3.75
C ARG A 71 6.25 -8.17 4.22
N VAL A 72 6.10 -6.94 4.70
CA VAL A 72 7.19 -6.07 5.16
C VAL A 72 8.09 -6.76 6.19
N SER A 73 7.55 -7.69 6.98
CA SER A 73 8.26 -8.49 7.98
C SER A 73 9.27 -9.49 7.40
N ASN A 74 9.14 -9.92 6.14
CA ASN A 74 10.04 -10.92 5.51
C ASN A 74 11.17 -10.31 4.66
N LEU A 75 11.24 -8.99 4.54
CA LEU A 75 12.25 -8.31 3.75
C LEU A 75 13.44 -7.95 4.65
N LYS A 76 14.44 -8.85 4.75
CA LYS A 76 15.76 -8.52 5.34
C LYS A 76 16.37 -7.35 4.53
N GLY A 77 16.56 -6.20 5.18
CA GLY A 77 17.19 -5.00 4.59
C GLY A 77 16.26 -3.85 4.16
N HIS A 78 15.06 -3.71 4.75
CA HIS A 78 14.04 -2.74 4.30
C HIS A 78 13.95 -1.44 5.13
N GLU A 79 15.03 -1.00 5.77
CA GLU A 79 15.04 0.29 6.47
C GLU A 79 14.91 1.46 5.46
N ASP A 80 15.49 1.31 4.26
CA ASP A 80 15.40 2.30 3.18
C ASP A 80 14.06 2.31 2.44
N SER A 81 13.30 1.21 2.42
CA SER A 81 12.06 1.19 1.63
C SER A 81 10.82 1.67 2.39
N ARG A 82 11.01 2.09 3.64
CA ARG A 82 10.07 2.97 4.34
C ARG A 82 10.40 4.46 4.09
N CYS A 83 11.45 4.76 3.34
CA CYS A 83 11.77 6.13 3.00
C CYS A 83 11.03 6.55 1.72
N CYS A 84 10.55 7.79 1.70
CA CYS A 84 9.88 8.32 0.52
C CYS A 84 10.90 8.94 -0.45
N ALA A 85 10.51 9.04 -1.72
CA ALA A 85 11.27 9.71 -2.78
C ALA A 85 10.40 10.77 -3.48
N CYS A 86 9.61 11.49 -2.67
CA CYS A 86 8.62 12.44 -3.18
C CYS A 86 9.29 13.65 -3.84
N GLN A 87 8.82 14.00 -5.04
CA GLN A 87 9.32 15.17 -5.77
C GLN A 87 8.37 16.37 -5.70
N LYS A 88 7.05 16.14 -5.68
CA LYS A 88 6.02 17.21 -5.80
C LYS A 88 5.06 17.29 -4.63
N SER A 89 4.98 16.24 -3.80
CA SER A 89 4.00 16.18 -2.72
C SER A 89 4.42 16.98 -1.49
N LEU A 90 5.63 17.55 -1.48
CA LEU A 90 6.25 18.20 -0.31
C LEU A 90 6.15 17.35 0.98
N CYS A 91 5.94 16.05 0.82
CA CYS A 91 5.62 15.11 1.88
C CYS A 91 4.43 15.48 2.79
N ASN A 92 3.55 16.41 2.42
CA ASN A 92 2.41 16.83 3.23
C ASN A 92 1.05 16.31 2.71
N LYS A 93 1.08 15.34 1.79
CA LYS A 93 -0.10 14.69 1.19
C LYS A 93 0.04 13.18 1.27
N LYS A 94 -1.08 12.46 1.21
CA LYS A 94 -1.14 10.98 1.22
C LYS A 94 -0.43 10.29 0.04
N TYR A 95 0.06 11.05 -0.95
CA TYR A 95 0.99 10.54 -1.96
C TYR A 95 2.36 10.17 -1.39
N CYS A 96 2.76 10.76 -0.26
CA CYS A 96 3.95 10.38 0.47
C CYS A 96 3.67 9.19 1.40
N SER A 97 4.48 8.13 1.27
CA SER A 97 4.36 6.92 2.12
C SER A 97 4.63 7.21 3.59
N CYS A 98 5.50 8.18 3.92
CA CYS A 98 5.74 8.61 5.29
C CYS A 98 4.50 9.27 5.89
N TYR A 99 3.98 10.29 5.21
CA TYR A 99 2.78 11.01 5.62
C TYR A 99 1.54 10.11 5.71
N GLN A 100 1.34 9.24 4.71
CA GLN A 100 0.26 8.25 4.72
C GLN A 100 0.35 7.28 5.91
N SER A 101 1.56 6.94 6.35
CA SER A 101 1.79 6.06 7.50
C SER A 101 1.82 6.82 8.84
N GLY A 102 1.53 8.12 8.86
CA GLY A 102 1.57 8.94 10.08
C GLY A 102 2.96 9.14 10.66
N ARG A 103 4.03 9.03 9.85
CA ARG A 103 5.43 9.24 10.28
C ARG A 103 6.06 10.44 9.61
N TYR A 104 7.00 11.07 10.30
CA TYR A 104 7.88 12.08 9.70
C TYR A 104 8.89 11.45 8.75
N CYS A 105 9.27 12.21 7.74
CA CYS A 105 10.41 11.91 6.90
C CYS A 105 11.69 12.02 7.73
N THR A 106 12.55 11.01 7.60
CA THR A 106 13.87 10.96 8.21
C THR A 106 14.93 11.46 7.22
N PRO A 107 16.18 11.72 7.66
CA PRO A 107 17.29 12.05 6.75
C PRO A 107 17.56 11.00 5.67
N LYS A 108 17.09 9.75 5.86
CA LYS A 108 17.18 8.68 4.86
C LYS A 108 16.18 8.85 3.69
N CYS A 109 15.21 9.76 3.79
CA CYS A 109 14.26 10.05 2.73
C CYS A 109 14.89 10.86 1.59
N LYS A 110 14.67 10.41 0.35
CA LYS A 110 15.13 11.05 -0.90
C LYS A 110 14.13 12.06 -1.45
N CYS A 111 13.32 12.64 -0.56
CA CYS A 111 12.30 13.62 -0.94
C CYS A 111 12.90 15.01 -1.13
N VAL A 112 12.36 15.77 -2.08
CA VAL A 112 12.70 17.17 -2.33
C VAL A 112 11.67 18.08 -1.65
N ASP A 113 12.12 19.22 -1.12
CA ASP A 113 11.30 20.25 -0.45
C ASP A 113 10.31 19.69 0.59
N CYS A 114 10.82 18.85 1.49
CA CYS A 114 10.00 18.12 2.46
C CYS A 114 9.46 19.03 3.58
N LYS A 115 8.14 19.09 3.73
CA LYS A 115 7.38 19.74 4.82
C LYS A 115 6.85 18.76 5.88
N ASN A 116 7.42 17.56 5.94
CA ASN A 116 7.03 16.51 6.88
C ASN A 116 8.26 16.03 7.66
N ARG A 117 9.14 16.95 8.07
CA ARG A 117 10.24 16.63 8.99
C ARG A 117 9.75 16.86 10.42
N SER A 118 10.33 16.14 11.39
CA SER A 118 9.93 16.24 12.81
C SER A 118 10.07 17.65 13.39
N SER A 119 10.81 18.53 12.72
CA SER A 119 11.05 19.93 13.10
C SER A 119 9.89 20.88 12.75
N ASP A 120 8.88 20.44 11.99
CA ASP A 120 7.70 21.25 11.62
C ASP A 120 6.54 21.16 12.64
N ILE A 121 6.79 20.62 13.84
CA ILE A 121 5.89 20.75 14.99
C ILE A 121 6.65 21.38 16.14
N PHE A 122 6.55 22.71 16.24
CA PHE A 122 6.70 23.39 17.52
C PHE A 122 5.30 23.51 18.13
N VAL A 123 5.13 22.83 19.27
CA VAL A 123 4.11 23.00 20.33
C VAL A 123 2.65 22.97 19.89
#